data_AF-A0A3D4B4K8-F1
#
_entry.id   AF-A0A3D4B4K8-F1
#
_cell.length_a   1.000
_cell.length_b   1.000
_cell.length_c   1.000
_cell.angle_alpha   90.00
_cell.angle_beta   90.00
_cell.angle_gamma   90.00
#
_symmetry.space_group_name_H-M   'P 1'
#
loop_
_entity.id
_entity.type
_entity.pdbx_description
1 polymer ?
#
loop_
_entity_poly.entity_id
_entity_poly.type
_entity_poly.pdbx_seq_one_letter_code
_entity_poly.pdbx_strand_id
1 'polypeptide(L)'
;MISNYSFGNLPVIGSLFYNTNSLILMLIIYPMLFMWQGIDLTDQGYALTTYQRIFDDPPTVLDKLTLFYWLSAVIGGLWNQIFGGLGALAFKLAYVFNVYLILLCVYYTLKEYFDRTQLLFALLLTLMFVNKAVVNWIQYNSLTSLFYVAAGFLLLHGLKKQSHAPIFLAALILGLNIFIKIPNILGLSLILVPIFYGYLSHFSTGQYFRIALLFISGSITGVIVILLAMHYIGHLELYLDAFINIFSRLSAKSDGHSANALVILLIKDTIRMMVFSVFSICSVVICSILLSRVHNKPVQYFSILGLSVVAYYGLAHLESWKWIYPGAIIFVLLYYILRTDKYTTQIRTIACISLVFLYAASFGSDNGIRNMIFGIWLGLPMAILFLLQAQPIEFFERILTPQSIAFVQKLVLSIVIVSTLIIAFR
;
A
#
# COMPACT_ATOMS: atom_id res chain seq x y z
N MET A 1 2.69 31.55 4.73
CA MET A 1 1.84 31.84 5.91
C MET A 1 0.95 30.64 6.15
N ILE A 2 1.27 29.84 7.16
CA ILE A 2 0.53 28.63 7.53
C ILE A 2 -0.50 29.07 8.57
N SER A 3 -1.78 29.11 8.21
CA SER A 3 -2.85 29.35 9.18
C SER A 3 -3.08 28.06 9.97
N ASN A 4 -2.86 28.14 11.28
CA ASN A 4 -3.10 27.08 12.25
C ASN A 4 -4.61 26.84 12.38
N TYR A 5 -5.18 25.94 11.58
CA TYR A 5 -6.41 25.25 11.97
C TYR A 5 -6.05 24.16 12.99
N SER A 6 -6.00 24.56 14.27
CA SER A 6 -5.93 23.58 15.36
C SER A 6 -7.27 22.87 15.49
N PHE A 7 -7.23 21.55 15.71
CA PHE A 7 -8.37 20.66 15.95
C PHE A 7 -9.02 20.91 17.33
N GLY A 8 -9.28 22.16 17.68
CA GLY A 8 -9.55 22.62 19.05
C GLY A 8 -10.92 22.28 19.64
N ASN A 9 -11.70 21.31 19.13
CA ASN A 9 -13.08 21.11 19.60
C ASN A 9 -13.55 19.64 19.77
N LEU A 10 -12.65 18.68 20.01
CA LEU A 10 -13.01 17.31 20.43
C LEU A 10 -12.26 16.93 21.73
N PRO A 11 -12.79 17.28 22.91
CA PRO A 11 -12.01 17.36 24.16
C PRO A 11 -11.53 16.03 24.76
N VAL A 12 -12.14 14.89 24.43
CA VAL A 12 -11.79 13.59 25.04
C VAL A 12 -10.90 12.73 24.13
N ILE A 13 -10.99 12.92 22.80
CA ILE A 13 -10.14 12.24 21.80
C ILE A 13 -8.84 13.05 21.59
N GLY A 14 -8.84 14.34 21.90
CA GLY A 14 -7.68 15.22 21.78
C GLY A 14 -6.46 14.75 22.59
N SER A 15 -6.59 14.40 23.87
CA SER A 15 -5.41 14.14 24.71
C SER A 15 -4.63 12.86 24.35
N LEU A 16 -5.33 11.81 23.89
CA LEU A 16 -4.72 10.51 23.59
C LEU A 16 -4.03 10.48 22.21
N PHE A 17 -4.60 11.19 21.23
CA PHE A 17 -4.11 11.22 19.84
C PHE A 17 -3.23 12.44 19.52
N TYR A 18 -3.08 13.40 20.44
CA TYR A 18 -2.11 14.50 20.29
C TYR A 18 -0.73 14.19 20.87
N ASN A 19 -0.60 13.18 21.72
CA ASN A 19 0.68 12.83 22.29
C ASN A 19 1.47 11.95 21.30
N THR A 20 2.52 12.53 20.71
CA THR A 20 3.43 11.85 19.79
C THR A 20 3.97 10.54 20.36
N ASN A 21 4.28 10.48 21.66
CA ASN A 21 4.81 9.27 22.29
C ASN A 21 3.77 8.16 22.37
N SER A 22 2.50 8.51 22.67
CA SER A 22 1.39 7.56 22.67
C SER A 22 1.15 6.97 21.29
N LEU A 23 1.20 7.80 20.23
CA LEU A 23 1.05 7.33 18.85
C LEU A 23 2.19 6.37 18.44
N ILE A 24 3.44 6.70 18.79
CA ILE A 24 4.59 5.82 18.54
C ILE A 24 4.41 4.50 19.28
N LEU A 25 4.00 4.54 20.55
CA LEU A 25 3.76 3.34 21.34
C LEU A 25 2.66 2.47 20.71
N MET A 26 1.57 3.08 20.24
CA MET A 26 0.49 2.36 19.55
C MET A 26 0.96 1.72 18.24
N LEU A 27 1.76 2.43 17.43
CA LEU A 27 2.34 1.88 16.20
C LEU A 27 3.24 0.67 16.47
N ILE A 28 3.95 0.66 17.61
CA ILE A 28 4.79 -0.46 18.04
C ILE A 28 3.92 -1.61 18.55
N ILE A 29 3.03 -1.35 19.51
CA ILE A 29 2.28 -2.41 20.20
C ILE A 29 1.26 -3.06 19.26
N TYR A 30 0.60 -2.30 18.39
CA TYR A 30 -0.56 -2.77 17.65
C TYR A 30 -0.28 -4.04 16.81
N PRO A 31 0.77 -4.12 15.97
CA PRO A 31 1.07 -5.36 15.23
C PRO A 31 1.40 -6.54 16.15
N MET A 32 2.03 -6.28 17.30
CA MET A 32 2.41 -7.32 18.26
C MET A 32 1.19 -7.95 18.94
N LEU A 33 0.06 -7.25 19.06
CA LEU A 33 -1.15 -7.83 19.66
C LEU A 33 -1.66 -9.05 18.88
N PHE A 34 -1.48 -9.06 17.55
CA PHE A 34 -2.00 -10.09 16.66
C PHE A 34 -1.06 -11.30 16.51
N MET A 35 0.19 -11.21 16.98
CA MET A 35 1.12 -12.33 16.90
C MET A 35 0.70 -13.51 17.78
N TRP A 36 -0.16 -13.27 18.77
CA TRP A 36 -0.65 -14.28 19.71
C TRP A 36 -1.91 -15.03 19.23
N GLN A 37 -2.46 -14.66 18.08
CA GLN A 37 -3.61 -15.37 17.52
C GLN A 37 -3.23 -16.80 17.08
N GLY A 38 -4.23 -17.67 16.88
CA GLY A 38 -4.01 -19.05 16.41
C GLY A 38 -3.41 -19.15 15.01
N ILE A 39 -3.19 -20.38 14.56
CA ILE A 39 -2.70 -20.70 13.21
C ILE A 39 -3.90 -21.06 12.33
N ASP A 40 -3.95 -20.46 11.14
CA ASP A 40 -4.82 -20.92 10.07
C ASP A 40 -4.18 -22.11 9.32
N LEU A 41 -4.91 -23.20 9.16
CA LEU A 41 -4.38 -24.41 8.50
C LEU A 41 -4.49 -24.34 6.97
N THR A 42 -5.08 -23.28 6.41
CA THR A 42 -5.17 -23.08 4.96
C THR A 42 -3.89 -22.45 4.39
N ASP A 43 -3.94 -21.18 3.98
CA ASP A 43 -2.82 -20.48 3.34
C ASP A 43 -1.60 -20.35 4.27
N GLN A 44 -1.83 -20.16 5.56
CA GLN A 44 -0.74 -20.08 6.54
C GLN A 44 -0.06 -21.43 6.73
N GLY A 45 -0.83 -22.50 6.95
CA GLY A 45 -0.28 -23.86 7.07
C GLY A 45 0.56 -24.26 5.86
N TYR A 46 0.06 -23.96 4.65
CA TYR A 46 0.78 -24.18 3.40
C TYR A 46 2.11 -23.41 3.38
N ALA A 47 2.08 -22.09 3.62
CA ALA A 47 3.27 -21.25 3.60
C ALA A 47 4.32 -21.68 4.62
N LEU A 48 3.91 -22.00 5.86
CA LEU A 48 4.83 -22.43 6.91
C LEU A 48 5.48 -23.78 6.59
N THR A 49 4.72 -24.71 6.02
CA THR A 49 5.26 -26.01 5.57
C THR A 49 6.32 -25.80 4.48
N THR A 50 6.04 -24.92 3.51
CA THR A 50 7.02 -24.53 2.49
C THR A 50 8.28 -23.96 3.12
N TYR A 51 8.16 -23.02 4.06
CA TYR A 51 9.33 -22.42 4.73
C TYR A 51 10.16 -23.44 5.50
N GLN A 52 9.52 -24.45 6.09
CA GLN A 52 10.22 -25.51 6.81
C GLN A 52 10.97 -26.47 5.89
N ARG A 53 10.46 -26.74 4.69
CA ARG A 53 10.98 -27.79 3.81
C ARG A 53 11.77 -27.30 2.61
N ILE A 54 11.75 -25.99 2.32
CA ILE A 54 12.35 -25.44 1.11
C ILE A 54 13.84 -25.77 0.91
N PHE A 55 14.60 -25.99 1.99
CA PHE A 55 16.02 -26.36 1.90
C PHE A 55 16.29 -27.85 2.14
N ASP A 56 15.39 -28.54 2.85
CA ASP A 56 15.59 -29.93 3.28
C ASP A 56 15.02 -30.94 2.28
N ASP A 57 13.84 -30.64 1.72
CA ASP A 57 13.17 -31.47 0.72
C ASP A 57 12.41 -30.60 -0.30
N PRO A 58 13.15 -29.81 -1.11
CA PRO A 58 12.55 -28.81 -1.99
C PRO A 58 11.48 -29.36 -2.95
N PRO A 59 11.64 -30.53 -3.61
CA PRO A 59 10.64 -31.06 -4.54
C PRO A 59 9.23 -31.29 -3.93
N THR A 60 9.12 -31.46 -2.61
CA THR A 60 7.83 -31.68 -1.95
C THR A 60 7.02 -30.40 -1.73
N VAL A 61 7.68 -29.24 -1.72
CA VAL A 61 7.06 -27.94 -1.40
C VAL A 61 7.24 -26.88 -2.48
N LEU A 62 8.22 -27.03 -3.36
CA LEU A 62 8.41 -26.19 -4.54
C LEU A 62 7.57 -26.72 -5.70
N ASP A 63 6.25 -26.73 -5.50
CA ASP A 63 5.33 -26.98 -6.57
C ASP A 63 5.33 -25.82 -7.60
N LYS A 64 4.61 -26.02 -8.71
CA LYS A 64 4.57 -25.05 -9.82
C LYS A 64 4.07 -23.66 -9.39
N LEU A 65 3.26 -23.57 -8.33
CA LEU A 65 2.75 -22.31 -7.82
C LEU A 65 3.77 -21.64 -6.89
N THR A 66 4.41 -22.41 -6.01
CA THR A 66 5.41 -21.91 -5.05
C THR A 66 6.63 -21.29 -5.70
N LEU A 67 7.01 -21.82 -6.86
CA LEU A 67 8.11 -21.27 -7.63
C LEU A 67 7.82 -19.84 -8.14
N PHE A 68 6.56 -19.40 -8.25
CA PHE A 68 6.19 -18.03 -8.62
C PHE A 68 6.34 -17.00 -7.48
N TYR A 69 6.57 -17.48 -6.27
CA TYR A 69 6.90 -16.67 -5.09
C TYR A 69 8.15 -17.20 -4.38
N TRP A 70 9.10 -17.73 -5.16
CA TRP A 70 10.33 -18.37 -4.67
C TRP A 70 11.10 -17.53 -3.65
N LEU A 71 11.30 -16.24 -3.90
CA LEU A 71 12.09 -15.40 -2.98
C LEU A 71 11.36 -15.23 -1.64
N SER A 72 10.02 -15.16 -1.67
CA SER A 72 9.21 -15.14 -0.44
C SER A 72 9.40 -16.43 0.36
N ALA A 73 9.44 -17.58 -0.34
CA ALA A 73 9.65 -18.87 0.28
C ALA A 73 11.06 -19.01 0.86
N VAL A 74 12.09 -18.53 0.16
CA VAL A 74 13.47 -18.52 0.63
C VAL A 74 13.64 -17.61 1.84
N ILE A 75 13.07 -16.40 1.82
CA ILE A 75 13.10 -15.49 2.99
C ILE A 75 12.44 -16.15 4.20
N GLY A 76 11.28 -16.79 4.01
CA GLY A 76 10.61 -17.55 5.06
C GLY A 76 11.44 -18.72 5.56
N GLY A 77 12.08 -19.47 4.67
CA GLY A 77 12.94 -20.60 5.03
C GLY A 77 14.21 -20.19 5.79
N LEU A 78 14.86 -19.11 5.36
CA LEU A 78 16.02 -18.56 6.09
C LEU A 78 15.61 -18.09 7.49
N TRP A 79 14.44 -17.48 7.61
CA TRP A 79 13.87 -17.14 8.91
C TRP A 79 13.59 -18.38 9.76
N ASN A 80 13.08 -19.45 9.15
CA ASN A 80 12.84 -20.73 9.84
C ASN A 80 14.14 -21.36 10.36
N GLN A 81 15.24 -21.33 9.61
CA GLN A 81 16.51 -21.89 10.07
C GLN A 81 17.04 -21.22 11.34
N ILE A 82 16.77 -19.91 11.50
CA ILE A 82 17.26 -19.13 12.64
C ILE A 82 16.27 -19.15 13.81
N PHE A 83 14.97 -19.02 13.54
CA PHE A 83 13.93 -18.77 14.55
C PHE A 83 12.83 -19.85 14.61
N GLY A 84 12.93 -20.91 13.80
CA GLY A 84 11.88 -21.94 13.67
C GLY A 84 11.55 -22.69 14.96
N GLY A 85 12.46 -22.69 15.94
CA GLY A 85 12.20 -23.24 17.28
C GLY A 85 11.06 -22.55 18.04
N LEU A 86 10.66 -21.33 17.64
CA LEU A 86 9.50 -20.63 18.20
C LEU A 86 8.17 -21.02 17.52
N GLY A 87 8.20 -21.96 16.56
CA GLY A 87 7.03 -22.39 15.80
C GLY A 87 6.39 -21.24 15.01
N ALA A 88 5.06 -21.22 14.92
CA ALA A 88 4.34 -20.20 14.16
C ALA A 88 4.57 -18.76 14.68
N LEU A 89 4.89 -18.60 15.97
CA LEU A 89 5.19 -17.30 16.56
C LEU A 89 6.38 -16.62 15.86
N ALA A 90 7.37 -17.40 15.40
CA ALA A 90 8.52 -16.90 14.66
C ALA A 90 8.09 -16.09 13.42
N PHE A 91 7.16 -16.65 12.63
CA PHE A 91 6.75 -16.06 11.36
C PHE A 91 5.78 -14.88 11.52
N LYS A 92 5.04 -14.87 12.63
CA LYS A 92 4.24 -13.71 13.03
C LYS A 92 5.15 -12.57 13.51
N LEU A 93 6.23 -12.89 14.21
CA LEU A 93 7.26 -11.90 14.55
C LEU A 93 7.96 -11.35 13.29
N ALA A 94 8.26 -12.20 12.31
CA ALA A 94 8.79 -11.76 11.01
C ALA A 94 7.86 -10.76 10.30
N TYR A 95 6.54 -11.01 10.36
CA TYR A 95 5.53 -10.09 9.85
C TYR A 95 5.55 -8.74 10.58
N VAL A 96 5.63 -8.75 11.92
CA VAL A 96 5.74 -7.53 12.71
C VAL A 96 6.97 -6.71 12.31
N PHE A 97 8.13 -7.35 12.13
CA PHE A 97 9.33 -6.68 11.63
C PHE A 97 9.14 -6.10 10.23
N ASN A 98 8.52 -6.86 9.32
CA ASN A 98 8.18 -6.39 7.98
C ASN A 98 7.32 -5.11 8.02
N VAL A 99 6.29 -5.09 8.85
CA VAL A 99 5.41 -3.93 9.06
C VAL A 99 6.20 -2.73 9.61
N TYR A 100 7.08 -2.94 10.59
CA TYR A 100 7.91 -1.84 11.11
C TYR A 100 8.84 -1.25 10.04
N LEU A 101 9.45 -2.08 9.20
CA LEU A 101 10.28 -1.59 8.10
C LEU A 101 9.47 -0.77 7.08
N ILE A 102 8.24 -1.21 6.77
CA ILE A 102 7.30 -0.44 5.94
C ILE A 102 7.02 0.92 6.58
N LEU A 103 6.59 0.93 7.85
CA LEU A 103 6.24 2.15 8.57
C LEU A 103 7.41 3.13 8.65
N LEU A 104 8.63 2.63 8.88
CA LEU A 104 9.84 3.44 8.86
C LEU A 104 10.06 4.07 7.48
N CYS A 105 10.00 3.28 6.40
CA CYS A 105 10.20 3.81 5.06
C CYS A 105 9.14 4.88 4.70
N VAL A 106 7.86 4.65 5.01
CA VAL A 106 6.80 5.64 4.78
C VAL A 106 7.02 6.89 5.64
N TYR A 107 7.34 6.74 6.93
CA TYR A 107 7.61 7.86 7.83
C TYR A 107 8.77 8.72 7.30
N TYR A 108 9.91 8.12 6.95
CA TYR A 108 11.06 8.87 6.41
C TYR A 108 10.79 9.46 5.02
N THR A 109 9.86 8.90 4.25
CA THR A 109 9.39 9.47 2.98
C THR A 109 8.53 10.72 3.20
N LEU A 110 7.68 10.74 4.24
CA LEU A 110 6.68 11.80 4.44
C LEU A 110 7.03 12.85 5.50
N LYS A 111 7.91 12.55 6.48
CA LYS A 111 8.16 13.39 7.66
C LYS A 111 8.67 14.80 7.39
N GLU A 112 9.27 15.03 6.21
CA GLU A 112 9.80 16.34 5.84
C GLU A 112 8.70 17.28 5.30
N TYR A 113 7.52 16.74 4.98
CA TYR A 113 6.46 17.47 4.28
C TYR A 113 5.20 17.68 5.13
N PHE A 114 5.05 16.91 6.21
CA PHE A 114 3.83 16.88 7.01
C PHE A 114 4.16 17.02 8.50
N ASP A 115 3.21 17.55 9.27
CA ASP A 115 3.34 17.60 10.73
C ASP A 115 3.55 16.20 11.31
N ARG A 116 4.43 16.10 12.30
CA ARG A 116 4.85 14.83 12.88
C ARG A 116 3.68 14.08 13.52
N THR A 117 2.83 14.78 14.28
CA THR A 117 1.71 14.15 14.99
C THR A 117 0.63 13.72 14.00
N GLN A 118 0.30 14.56 13.02
CA GLN A 118 -0.62 14.20 11.94
C GLN A 118 -0.14 13.00 11.13
N LEU A 119 1.15 12.94 10.80
CA LEU A 119 1.75 11.82 10.08
C LEU A 119 1.68 10.53 10.89
N LEU A 120 2.07 10.56 12.16
CA LEU A 120 1.99 9.37 13.02
C LEU A 120 0.55 8.86 13.18
N PHE A 121 -0.40 9.78 13.30
CA PHE A 121 -1.82 9.43 13.35
C PHE A 121 -2.31 8.81 12.03
N ALA A 122 -1.94 9.39 10.89
CA ALA A 122 -2.26 8.83 9.56
C ALA A 122 -1.63 7.44 9.36
N LEU A 123 -0.40 7.23 9.83
CA LEU A 123 0.26 5.92 9.82
C LEU A 123 -0.46 4.91 10.71
N LEU A 124 -0.93 5.32 11.90
CA LEU A 124 -1.67 4.43 12.80
C LEU A 124 -2.98 3.97 12.17
N LEU A 125 -3.76 4.89 11.59
CA LEU A 125 -5.00 4.53 10.88
C LEU A 125 -4.71 3.63 9.67
N THR A 126 -3.65 3.93 8.92
CA THR A 126 -3.22 3.08 7.79
C THR A 126 -2.89 1.67 8.25
N LEU A 127 -2.10 1.55 9.31
CA LEU A 127 -1.71 0.28 9.90
C LEU A 127 -2.94 -0.52 10.34
N MET A 128 -3.86 0.11 11.07
CA MET A 128 -5.08 -0.54 11.55
C MET A 128 -5.97 -1.02 10.39
N PHE A 129 -6.06 -0.23 9.32
CA PHE A 129 -6.84 -0.57 8.13
C PHE A 129 -6.23 -1.74 7.35
N VAL A 130 -4.91 -1.71 7.11
CA VAL A 130 -4.21 -2.77 6.36
C VAL A 130 -4.16 -4.07 7.16
N ASN A 131 -3.90 -4.03 8.47
CA ASN A 131 -3.64 -5.23 9.28
C ASN A 131 -4.82 -6.23 9.33
N LYS A 132 -6.07 -5.81 9.13
CA LYS A 132 -7.21 -6.77 9.02
C LYS A 132 -7.31 -7.40 7.64
N ALA A 133 -7.05 -6.63 6.60
CA ALA A 133 -7.10 -7.11 5.22
C ALA A 133 -5.89 -7.98 4.86
N VAL A 134 -4.87 -7.96 5.72
CA VAL A 134 -3.63 -8.70 5.58
C VAL A 134 -3.57 -9.79 6.63
N VAL A 135 -3.04 -10.92 6.21
CA VAL A 135 -2.67 -12.04 7.06
C VAL A 135 -1.64 -11.66 8.12
N ASN A 136 -1.62 -12.33 9.28
CA ASN A 136 -0.73 -11.99 10.40
C ASN A 136 0.63 -12.72 10.38
N TRP A 137 1.07 -13.21 9.22
CA TRP A 137 2.36 -13.89 9.02
C TRP A 137 3.09 -13.37 7.79
N ILE A 138 4.41 -13.57 7.74
CA ILE A 138 5.22 -13.13 6.62
C ILE A 138 4.86 -13.92 5.37
N GLN A 139 4.50 -13.21 4.30
CA GLN A 139 4.10 -13.80 3.03
C GLN A 139 4.44 -12.89 1.85
N TYR A 140 4.25 -13.41 0.64
CA TYR A 140 4.60 -12.72 -0.59
C TYR A 140 3.93 -11.35 -0.74
N ASN A 141 2.66 -11.16 -0.35
CA ASN A 141 2.03 -9.84 -0.48
C ASN A 141 2.60 -8.82 0.54
N SER A 142 2.90 -9.23 1.77
CA SER A 142 3.55 -8.35 2.77
C SER A 142 4.97 -7.98 2.37
N LEU A 143 5.72 -8.92 1.80
CA LEU A 143 7.05 -8.67 1.25
C LEU A 143 6.98 -7.76 0.03
N THR A 144 5.97 -7.93 -0.83
CA THR A 144 5.70 -7.05 -1.97
C THR A 144 5.52 -5.60 -1.50
N SER A 145 4.71 -5.39 -0.45
CA SER A 145 4.54 -4.06 0.16
C SER A 145 5.87 -3.46 0.62
N LEU A 146 6.68 -4.23 1.35
CA LEU A 146 7.99 -3.77 1.83
C LEU A 146 8.92 -3.40 0.68
N PHE A 147 9.06 -4.26 -0.32
CA PHE A 147 9.96 -4.04 -1.45
C PHE A 147 9.55 -2.82 -2.26
N TYR A 148 8.25 -2.62 -2.49
CA TYR A 148 7.77 -1.40 -3.13
C TYR A 148 8.07 -0.17 -2.29
N VAL A 149 7.65 -0.11 -1.03
CA VAL A 149 7.87 1.09 -0.21
C VAL A 149 9.37 1.39 -0.04
N ALA A 150 10.22 0.38 0.14
CA ALA A 150 11.67 0.55 0.21
C ALA A 150 12.26 1.08 -1.10
N ALA A 151 11.85 0.54 -2.25
CA ALA A 151 12.26 1.03 -3.56
C ALA A 151 11.81 2.48 -3.79
N GLY A 152 10.56 2.81 -3.43
CA GLY A 152 10.03 4.17 -3.54
C GLY A 152 10.80 5.18 -2.68
N PHE A 153 11.11 4.81 -1.44
CA PHE A 153 11.93 5.61 -0.53
C PHE A 153 13.33 5.87 -1.11
N LEU A 154 14.04 4.82 -1.55
CA LEU A 154 15.38 4.94 -2.12
C LEU A 154 15.38 5.73 -3.43
N LEU A 155 14.38 5.51 -4.28
CA LEU A 155 14.24 6.22 -5.55
C LEU A 155 14.04 7.72 -5.33
N LEU A 156 13.12 8.10 -4.44
CA LEU A 156 12.90 9.50 -4.08
C LEU A 156 14.17 10.11 -3.46
N HIS A 157 14.85 9.39 -2.58
CA HIS A 157 16.09 9.84 -1.95
C HIS A 157 17.20 10.09 -2.99
N GLY A 158 17.35 9.16 -3.94
CA GLY A 158 18.31 9.26 -5.04
C GLY A 158 18.01 10.44 -5.96
N LEU A 159 16.75 10.65 -6.32
CA LEU A 159 16.31 11.78 -7.14
C LEU A 159 16.54 13.12 -6.43
N LYS A 160 16.14 13.24 -5.15
CA LYS A 160 16.29 14.47 -4.35
C LYS A 160 17.76 14.86 -4.17
N LYS A 161 18.64 13.88 -3.92
CA LYS A 161 20.08 14.12 -3.70
C LYS A 161 20.91 14.04 -4.98
N GLN A 162 20.30 13.79 -6.13
CA GLN A 162 20.99 13.47 -7.39
C GLN A 162 22.07 12.38 -7.21
N SER A 163 21.78 11.41 -6.35
CA SER A 163 22.71 10.32 -6.03
C SER A 163 22.34 9.07 -6.84
N HIS A 164 23.32 8.49 -7.51
CA HIS A 164 23.13 7.33 -8.38
C HIS A 164 22.90 6.02 -7.61
N ALA A 165 23.56 5.85 -6.45
CA ALA A 165 23.52 4.60 -5.70
C ALA A 165 22.11 4.26 -5.19
N PRO A 166 21.33 5.17 -4.59
CA PRO A 166 19.95 4.87 -4.19
C PRO A 166 19.03 4.55 -5.37
N ILE A 167 19.23 5.17 -6.54
CA ILE A 167 18.46 4.88 -7.76
C ILE A 167 18.73 3.44 -8.23
N PHE A 168 20.01 3.07 -8.30
CA PHE A 168 20.41 1.71 -8.65
C PHE A 168 19.86 0.68 -7.66
N LEU A 169 20.00 0.94 -6.35
CA LEU A 169 19.50 0.06 -5.28
C LEU A 169 17.98 -0.08 -5.30
N ALA A 170 17.25 1.00 -5.56
CA ALA A 170 15.79 0.95 -5.73
C ALA A 170 15.41 0.00 -6.87
N ALA A 171 16.09 0.12 -8.02
CA ALA A 171 15.83 -0.73 -9.16
C ALA A 171 16.25 -2.19 -8.95
N LEU A 172 17.37 -2.42 -8.24
CA LEU A 172 17.78 -3.76 -7.80
C LEU A 172 16.71 -4.41 -6.94
N ILE A 173 16.17 -3.69 -5.95
CA ILE A 173 15.07 -4.18 -5.11
C ILE A 173 13.84 -4.53 -5.95
N LEU A 174 13.49 -3.71 -6.96
CA LEU A 174 12.38 -4.03 -7.86
C LEU A 174 12.65 -5.28 -8.71
N GLY A 175 13.88 -5.47 -9.17
CA GLY A 175 14.31 -6.69 -9.86
C GLY A 175 14.18 -7.94 -8.98
N LEU A 176 14.59 -7.85 -7.71
CA LEU A 176 14.37 -8.91 -6.71
C LEU A 176 12.87 -9.15 -6.46
N ASN A 177 12.08 -8.08 -6.42
CA ASN A 177 10.64 -8.14 -6.11
C ASN A 177 9.84 -8.98 -7.12
N ILE A 178 10.35 -9.13 -8.35
CA ILE A 178 9.76 -10.03 -9.35
C ILE A 178 9.65 -11.46 -8.81
N PHE A 179 10.62 -11.91 -8.01
CA PHE A 179 10.64 -13.27 -7.47
C PHE A 179 9.94 -13.39 -6.10
N ILE A 180 9.54 -12.27 -5.50
CA ILE A 180 8.59 -12.28 -4.37
C ILE A 180 7.23 -12.74 -4.88
N LYS A 181 6.81 -12.22 -6.04
CA LYS A 181 5.60 -12.59 -6.78
C LYS A 181 5.75 -12.11 -8.23
N ILE A 182 5.74 -13.01 -9.22
CA ILE A 182 5.98 -12.70 -10.65
C ILE A 182 5.26 -11.44 -11.17
N PRO A 183 3.95 -11.22 -10.86
CA PRO A 183 3.23 -10.00 -11.21
C PRO A 183 3.92 -8.68 -10.82
N ASN A 184 4.84 -8.68 -9.85
CA ASN A 184 5.63 -7.53 -9.45
C ASN A 184 6.59 -7.02 -10.52
N ILE A 185 6.73 -7.71 -11.66
CA ILE A 185 7.36 -7.15 -12.86
C ILE A 185 6.74 -5.81 -13.28
N LEU A 186 5.45 -5.61 -13.00
CA LEU A 186 4.78 -4.32 -13.24
C LEU A 186 5.32 -3.20 -12.36
N GLY A 187 5.97 -3.54 -11.25
CA GLY A 187 6.75 -2.63 -10.43
C GLY A 187 7.84 -1.88 -11.19
N LEU A 188 8.39 -2.46 -12.26
CA LEU A 188 9.39 -1.81 -13.12
C LEU A 188 8.82 -0.58 -13.84
N SER A 189 7.50 -0.42 -13.92
CA SER A 189 6.86 0.82 -14.41
C SER A 189 7.19 2.04 -13.54
N LEU A 190 7.77 1.86 -12.35
CA LEU A 190 8.37 2.96 -11.58
C LEU A 190 9.48 3.72 -12.31
N ILE A 191 10.04 3.21 -13.42
CA ILE A 191 10.93 3.99 -14.29
C ILE A 191 10.26 5.28 -14.79
N LEU A 192 8.92 5.33 -14.84
CA LEU A 192 8.15 6.53 -15.18
C LEU A 192 8.30 7.63 -14.11
N VAL A 193 8.61 7.28 -12.87
CA VAL A 193 8.74 8.24 -11.76
C VAL A 193 9.95 9.17 -11.95
N PRO A 194 11.18 8.67 -12.22
CA PRO A 194 12.29 9.54 -12.58
C PRO A 194 12.03 10.40 -13.81
N ILE A 195 11.29 9.90 -14.80
CA ILE A 195 10.91 10.67 -15.98
C ILE A 195 10.02 11.84 -15.55
N PHE A 196 8.99 11.57 -14.75
CA PHE A 196 8.10 12.59 -14.19
C PHE A 196 8.84 13.60 -13.31
N TYR A 197 9.70 13.14 -12.39
CA TYR A 197 10.51 14.00 -11.51
C TYR A 197 11.45 14.90 -12.33
N GLY A 198 12.11 14.31 -13.33
CA GLY A 198 13.02 15.03 -14.22
C GLY A 198 12.30 16.08 -15.06
N TYR A 199 11.07 15.81 -15.50
CA TYR A 199 10.25 16.77 -16.23
C TYR A 199 9.95 17.99 -15.37
N LEU A 200 9.56 17.75 -14.11
CA LEU A 200 9.28 18.81 -13.13
C LEU A 200 10.53 19.57 -12.66
N SER A 201 11.70 18.94 -12.73
CA SER A 201 12.98 19.49 -12.27
C SER A 201 13.88 19.95 -13.43
N HIS A 202 13.36 19.97 -14.66
CA HIS A 202 14.07 20.34 -15.89
C HIS A 202 15.41 19.63 -16.09
N PHE A 203 15.42 18.30 -15.95
CA PHE A 203 16.61 17.49 -16.20
C PHE A 203 17.10 17.62 -17.64
N SER A 204 18.42 17.59 -17.81
CA SER A 204 19.08 17.47 -19.11
C SER A 204 18.89 16.06 -19.71
N THR A 205 18.99 15.95 -21.03
CA THR A 205 18.92 14.65 -21.75
C THR A 205 19.91 13.62 -21.20
N GLY A 206 21.12 14.07 -20.84
CA GLY A 206 22.13 13.20 -20.25
C GLY A 206 21.74 12.64 -18.88
N GLN A 207 20.99 13.40 -18.06
CA GLN A 207 20.48 12.91 -16.77
C GLN A 207 19.40 11.84 -16.97
N TYR A 208 18.46 12.03 -17.91
CA TYR A 208 17.47 10.99 -18.23
C TYR A 208 18.13 9.69 -18.66
N PHE A 209 19.11 9.76 -19.58
CA PHE A 209 19.81 8.59 -20.06
C PHE A 209 20.55 7.84 -18.93
N ARG A 210 21.27 8.57 -18.07
CA ARG A 210 21.96 7.99 -16.91
C ARG A 210 21.00 7.31 -15.95
N ILE A 211 19.87 7.94 -15.62
CA ILE A 211 18.89 7.36 -14.71
C ILE A 211 18.24 6.12 -15.32
N ALA A 212 17.89 6.15 -16.60
CA ALA A 212 17.36 4.98 -17.30
C ALA A 212 18.37 3.82 -17.28
N LEU A 213 19.65 4.09 -17.56
CA LEU A 213 20.71 3.09 -17.50
C LEU A 213 20.88 2.50 -16.10
N LEU A 214 20.91 3.34 -15.05
CA LEU A 214 21.01 2.90 -13.66
C LEU A 214 19.81 2.06 -13.24
N PHE A 215 18.61 2.45 -13.66
CA PHE A 215 17.38 1.72 -13.35
C PHE A 215 17.33 0.36 -14.05
N ILE A 216 17.65 0.31 -15.34
CA ILE A 216 17.68 -0.93 -16.11
C ILE A 216 18.76 -1.87 -15.58
N SER A 217 19.99 -1.37 -15.39
CA SER A 217 21.10 -2.17 -14.88
C SER A 217 20.85 -2.69 -13.46
N GLY A 218 20.28 -1.86 -12.57
CA GLY A 218 19.88 -2.30 -11.23
C GLY A 218 18.85 -3.43 -11.28
N SER A 219 17.79 -3.26 -12.08
CA SER A 219 16.73 -4.26 -12.23
C SER A 219 17.27 -5.59 -12.77
N ILE A 220 18.10 -5.56 -13.81
CA ILE A 220 18.76 -6.75 -14.38
C ILE A 220 19.68 -7.40 -13.34
N THR A 221 20.44 -6.61 -12.59
CA THR A 221 21.32 -7.12 -11.52
C THR A 221 20.50 -7.87 -10.47
N GLY A 222 19.35 -7.33 -10.04
CA GLY A 222 18.46 -8.03 -9.11
C GLY A 222 17.99 -9.38 -9.64
N VAL A 223 17.62 -9.45 -10.93
CA VAL A 223 17.24 -10.72 -11.58
C VAL A 223 18.40 -11.72 -11.59
N ILE A 224 19.58 -11.28 -12.02
CA ILE A 224 20.78 -12.13 -12.08
C ILE A 224 21.13 -12.68 -10.70
N VAL A 225 21.08 -11.85 -9.65
CA VAL A 225 21.35 -12.27 -8.27
C VAL A 225 20.44 -13.42 -7.85
N ILE A 226 19.15 -13.36 -8.18
CA ILE A 226 18.22 -14.45 -7.84
C ILE A 226 18.48 -15.71 -8.65
N LEU A 227 18.74 -15.60 -9.95
CA LEU A 227 19.04 -16.77 -10.78
C LEU A 227 20.33 -17.47 -10.33
N LEU A 228 21.36 -16.71 -9.94
CA LEU A 228 22.58 -17.26 -9.36
C LEU A 228 22.32 -17.92 -8.00
N ALA A 229 21.49 -17.31 -7.14
CA ALA A 229 21.10 -17.90 -5.87
C ALA A 229 20.35 -19.23 -6.06
N MET A 230 19.38 -19.27 -6.98
CA MET A 230 18.66 -20.48 -7.38
C MET A 230 19.61 -21.58 -7.87
N HIS A 231 20.59 -21.21 -8.70
CA HIS A 231 21.59 -22.16 -9.19
C HIS A 231 22.41 -22.74 -8.04
N TYR A 232 22.91 -21.89 -7.14
CA TYR A 232 23.76 -22.30 -6.02
C TYR A 232 23.06 -23.26 -5.05
N ILE A 233 21.76 -23.05 -4.79
CA ILE A 233 20.99 -23.92 -3.89
C ILE A 233 20.28 -25.08 -4.62
N GLY A 234 20.50 -25.25 -5.93
CA GLY A 234 19.92 -26.36 -6.71
C GLY A 234 18.43 -26.20 -7.07
N HIS A 235 17.86 -25.01 -6.95
CA HIS A 235 16.43 -24.75 -7.25
C HIS A 235 16.19 -24.28 -8.69
N LEU A 236 17.23 -23.97 -9.46
CA LEU A 236 17.10 -23.35 -10.79
C LEU A 236 16.37 -24.26 -11.79
N GLU A 237 16.72 -25.55 -11.84
CA GLU A 237 16.08 -26.49 -12.79
C GLU A 237 14.59 -26.64 -12.47
N LEU A 238 14.25 -26.84 -11.20
CA LEU A 238 12.86 -26.90 -10.73
C LEU A 238 12.07 -25.64 -11.15
N TYR A 239 12.67 -24.46 -10.98
CA TYR A 239 12.08 -23.19 -11.35
C TYR A 239 11.84 -23.09 -12.87
N LEU A 240 12.84 -23.43 -13.69
CA LEU A 240 12.73 -23.38 -15.15
C LEU A 240 11.69 -24.37 -15.67
N ASP A 241 11.64 -25.58 -15.10
CA ASP A 241 10.64 -26.59 -15.45
C ASP A 241 9.22 -26.11 -15.13
N ALA A 242 9.01 -25.53 -13.94
CA ALA A 242 7.71 -24.95 -13.58
C ALA A 242 7.32 -23.80 -14.51
N PHE A 243 8.27 -22.94 -14.86
CA PHE A 243 8.06 -21.81 -15.75
C PHE A 243 7.66 -22.26 -17.16
N ILE A 244 8.39 -23.22 -17.75
CA ILE A 244 8.09 -23.79 -19.08
C ILE A 244 6.73 -24.49 -19.06
N ASN A 245 6.43 -25.26 -18.02
CA ASN A 245 5.17 -25.99 -17.89
C ASN A 245 3.93 -25.09 -17.81
N ILE A 246 4.03 -23.91 -17.20
CA ILE A 246 2.91 -22.97 -17.13
C ILE A 246 2.79 -22.17 -18.43
N PHE A 247 3.92 -21.74 -19.01
CA PHE A 247 3.88 -20.99 -20.26
C PHE A 247 3.37 -21.84 -21.44
N SER A 248 3.71 -23.13 -21.48
CA SER A 248 3.19 -24.07 -22.48
C SER A 248 1.67 -24.31 -22.33
N ARG A 249 1.14 -24.29 -21.10
CA ARG A 249 -0.31 -24.33 -20.84
C ARG A 249 -1.02 -23.05 -21.24
N LEU A 250 -0.41 -21.88 -21.01
CA LEU A 250 -0.96 -20.58 -21.43
C LEU A 250 -1.01 -20.40 -22.95
N SER A 251 -0.17 -21.11 -23.70
CA SER A 251 -0.12 -21.06 -25.16
C SER A 251 -0.99 -22.14 -25.84
N ALA A 252 -1.51 -23.11 -25.09
CA ALA A 252 -2.52 -24.06 -25.56
C ALA A 252 -3.91 -23.40 -25.59
N LYS A 253 -4.48 -23.30 -26.79
CA LYS A 253 -5.53 -22.34 -27.21
C LYS A 253 -6.97 -22.56 -26.69
N SER A 254 -7.22 -23.29 -25.60
CA SER A 254 -8.58 -23.79 -25.31
C SER A 254 -9.22 -23.48 -23.96
N ASP A 255 -8.64 -22.65 -23.08
CA ASP A 255 -9.30 -22.29 -21.83
C ASP A 255 -9.60 -20.79 -21.74
N GLY A 256 -10.87 -20.45 -21.50
CA GLY A 256 -11.37 -19.09 -21.28
C GLY A 256 -10.79 -18.37 -20.05
N HIS A 257 -9.81 -18.96 -19.36
CA HIS A 257 -9.07 -18.43 -18.20
C HIS A 257 -7.68 -17.87 -18.59
N SER A 258 -7.55 -17.32 -19.80
CA SER A 258 -6.29 -16.75 -20.32
C SER A 258 -6.01 -15.34 -19.76
N ALA A 259 -4.76 -14.87 -19.88
CA ALA A 259 -4.31 -13.55 -19.43
C ALA A 259 -5.23 -12.38 -19.88
N ASN A 260 -5.92 -12.53 -21.02
CA ASN A 260 -6.92 -11.58 -21.49
C ASN A 260 -8.12 -11.45 -20.54
N ALA A 261 -8.59 -12.53 -19.93
CA ALA A 261 -9.65 -12.51 -18.94
C ALA A 261 -9.24 -11.73 -17.68
N LEU A 262 -7.98 -11.88 -17.24
CA LEU A 262 -7.42 -11.12 -16.11
C LEU A 262 -7.33 -9.61 -16.41
N VAL A 263 -6.90 -9.25 -17.63
CA VAL A 263 -6.86 -7.84 -18.06
C VAL A 263 -8.26 -7.25 -18.16
N ILE A 264 -9.23 -7.96 -18.74
CA ILE A 264 -10.63 -7.52 -18.83
C ILE A 264 -11.24 -7.38 -17.44
N LEU A 265 -10.98 -8.33 -16.54
CA LEU A 265 -11.41 -8.27 -15.14
C LEU A 265 -10.87 -7.00 -14.49
N LEU A 266 -9.57 -6.73 -14.62
CA LEU A 266 -8.94 -5.54 -14.07
C LEU A 266 -9.55 -4.24 -14.62
N ILE A 267 -9.82 -4.16 -15.92
CA ILE A 267 -10.45 -2.97 -16.51
C ILE A 267 -11.85 -2.78 -15.93
N LYS A 268 -12.67 -3.83 -15.89
CA LYS A 268 -14.03 -3.78 -15.31
C LYS A 268 -13.99 -3.37 -13.84
N ASP A 269 -13.05 -3.94 -13.09
CA ASP A 269 -12.84 -3.69 -11.67
C ASP A 269 -12.37 -2.24 -11.43
N THR A 270 -11.48 -1.72 -12.27
CA THR A 270 -11.02 -0.32 -12.22
C THR A 270 -12.18 0.63 -12.53
N ILE A 271 -13.02 0.33 -13.52
CA ILE A 271 -14.21 1.14 -13.83
C ILE A 271 -15.18 1.14 -12.64
N ARG A 272 -15.49 -0.03 -12.07
CA ARG A 272 -16.35 -0.16 -10.88
C ARG A 272 -15.79 0.65 -9.72
N MET A 273 -14.50 0.51 -9.42
CA MET A 273 -13.80 1.27 -8.38
C MET A 273 -14.01 2.77 -8.54
N MET A 274 -13.79 3.31 -9.75
CA MET A 274 -13.97 4.73 -10.04
C MET A 274 -15.42 5.16 -9.84
N VAL A 275 -16.38 4.40 -10.39
CA VAL A 275 -17.82 4.68 -10.28
C VAL A 275 -18.28 4.69 -8.81
N PHE A 276 -18.00 3.63 -8.05
CA PHE A 276 -18.37 3.54 -6.64
C PHE A 276 -17.72 4.64 -5.79
N SER A 277 -16.47 5.00 -6.10
CA SER A 277 -15.77 6.07 -5.39
C SER A 277 -16.38 7.45 -5.68
N VAL A 278 -16.70 7.75 -6.95
CA VAL A 278 -17.39 9.00 -7.32
C VAL A 278 -18.75 9.09 -6.65
N PHE A 279 -19.56 8.04 -6.72
CA PHE A 279 -20.87 8.02 -6.04
C PHE A 279 -20.71 8.24 -4.54
N SER A 280 -19.77 7.56 -3.90
CA SER A 280 -19.52 7.69 -2.45
C SER A 280 -19.08 9.11 -2.07
N ILE A 281 -18.15 9.71 -2.83
CA ILE A 281 -17.70 11.09 -2.62
C ILE A 281 -18.88 12.07 -2.78
N CYS A 282 -19.67 11.92 -3.85
CA CYS A 282 -20.85 12.75 -4.08
C CYS A 282 -21.89 12.61 -2.96
N SER A 283 -22.18 11.39 -2.51
CA SER A 283 -23.09 11.15 -1.37
C SER A 283 -22.60 11.85 -0.10
N VAL A 284 -21.31 11.73 0.22
CA VAL A 284 -20.73 12.41 1.39
C VAL A 284 -20.82 13.93 1.26
N VAL A 285 -20.54 14.49 0.08
CA VAL A 285 -20.64 15.93 -0.18
C VAL A 285 -22.09 16.41 -0.02
N ILE A 286 -23.05 15.71 -0.63
CA ILE A 286 -24.48 16.04 -0.53
C ILE A 286 -24.96 15.97 0.93
N CYS A 287 -24.68 14.88 1.64
CA CYS A 287 -25.02 14.74 3.06
C CYS A 287 -24.40 15.87 3.88
N SER A 288 -23.17 16.29 3.56
CA SER A 288 -22.49 17.36 4.27
C SER A 288 -23.11 18.73 4.00
N ILE A 289 -23.56 19.02 2.77
CA ILE A 289 -24.32 20.24 2.45
C ILE A 289 -25.64 20.29 3.22
N LEU A 290 -26.35 19.15 3.30
CA LEU A 290 -27.64 19.07 3.99
C LEU A 290 -27.47 19.24 5.50
N LEU A 291 -26.49 18.55 6.09
CA LEU A 291 -26.26 18.56 7.54
C LEU A 291 -25.57 19.84 8.03
N SER A 292 -24.78 20.52 7.19
CA SER A 292 -24.18 21.80 7.56
C SER A 292 -25.22 22.90 7.81
N ARG A 293 -26.43 22.76 7.25
CA ARG A 293 -27.58 23.66 7.48
C ARG A 293 -28.29 23.43 8.82
N VAL A 294 -28.03 22.30 9.48
CA VAL A 294 -28.64 21.98 10.78
C VAL A 294 -27.93 22.76 11.89
N HIS A 295 -28.62 23.67 12.57
CA HIS A 295 -27.98 24.52 13.58
C HIS A 295 -27.69 23.80 14.91
N ASN A 296 -28.36 22.65 15.15
CA ASN A 296 -28.21 21.88 16.38
C ASN A 296 -26.94 21.00 16.34
N LYS A 297 -25.90 21.42 17.08
CA LYS A 297 -24.60 20.73 17.15
C LYS A 297 -24.69 19.27 17.64
N PRO A 298 -25.43 18.94 18.72
CA PRO A 298 -25.67 17.54 19.09
C PRO A 298 -26.21 16.70 17.94
N VAL A 299 -27.25 17.18 17.24
CA VAL A 299 -27.85 16.46 16.10
C VAL A 299 -26.82 16.25 15.01
N GLN A 300 -26.02 17.27 14.67
CA GLN A 300 -24.93 17.15 13.70
C GLN A 300 -23.92 16.05 14.08
N TYR A 301 -23.47 16.00 15.33
CA TYR A 301 -22.52 14.97 15.78
C TYR A 301 -23.15 13.57 15.77
N PHE A 302 -24.40 13.41 16.21
CA PHE A 302 -25.11 12.14 16.13
C PHE A 302 -25.35 11.71 14.68
N SER A 303 -25.64 12.63 13.77
CA SER A 303 -25.76 12.33 12.34
C SER A 303 -24.44 11.89 11.72
N ILE A 304 -23.31 12.55 12.05
CA ILE A 304 -21.98 12.11 11.59
C ILE A 304 -21.68 10.70 12.08
N LEU A 305 -21.90 10.43 13.36
CA LEU A 305 -21.65 9.11 13.95
C LEU A 305 -22.54 8.05 13.30
N GLY A 306 -23.86 8.31 13.20
CA GLY A 306 -24.83 7.42 12.58
C GLY A 306 -24.48 7.11 11.12
N LEU A 307 -24.17 8.13 10.32
CA LEU A 307 -23.73 7.96 8.94
C LEU A 307 -22.40 7.19 8.86
N SER A 308 -21.47 7.42 9.79
CA SER A 308 -20.21 6.69 9.82
C SER A 308 -20.40 5.20 10.10
N VAL A 309 -21.33 4.86 11.01
CA VAL A 309 -21.71 3.47 11.31
C VAL A 309 -22.42 2.83 10.13
N VAL A 310 -23.38 3.52 9.50
CA VAL A 310 -24.08 3.01 8.31
C VAL A 310 -23.12 2.82 7.14
N ALA A 311 -22.24 3.78 6.90
CA ALA A 311 -21.19 3.68 5.88
C ALA A 311 -20.29 2.48 6.16
N TYR A 312 -19.86 2.29 7.41
CA TYR A 312 -19.10 1.10 7.79
C TYR A 312 -19.86 -0.20 7.50
N TYR A 313 -21.13 -0.31 7.90
CA TYR A 313 -21.93 -1.51 7.64
C TYR A 313 -22.04 -1.80 6.13
N GLY A 314 -22.28 -0.77 5.32
CA GLY A 314 -22.27 -0.89 3.85
C GLY A 314 -20.91 -1.32 3.31
N LEU A 315 -19.82 -0.73 3.81
CA LEU A 315 -18.45 -1.06 3.40
C LEU A 315 -18.05 -2.49 3.75
N ALA A 316 -18.41 -2.95 4.95
CA ALA A 316 -18.00 -4.24 5.50
C ALA A 316 -18.89 -5.40 5.03
N HIS A 317 -20.22 -5.22 5.01
CA HIS A 317 -21.15 -6.30 4.69
C HIS A 317 -21.28 -6.55 3.19
N LEU A 318 -21.21 -5.48 2.39
CA LEU A 318 -21.26 -5.58 0.91
C LEU A 318 -19.87 -5.75 0.28
N GLU A 319 -18.82 -5.84 1.10
CA GLU A 319 -17.40 -5.79 0.67
C GLU A 319 -17.06 -4.60 -0.24
N SER A 320 -17.82 -3.50 -0.16
CA SER A 320 -17.64 -2.33 -1.03
C SER A 320 -16.34 -1.57 -0.74
N TRP A 321 -15.69 -1.83 0.39
CA TRP A 321 -14.43 -1.18 0.78
C TRP A 321 -13.31 -1.36 -0.27
N LYS A 322 -13.25 -2.52 -0.95
CA LYS A 322 -12.24 -2.82 -1.97
C LYS A 322 -12.37 -1.95 -3.21
N TRP A 323 -13.53 -1.34 -3.43
CA TRP A 323 -13.80 -0.42 -4.53
C TRP A 323 -13.68 1.05 -4.08
N ILE A 324 -14.23 1.39 -2.91
CA ILE A 324 -14.38 2.79 -2.48
C ILE A 324 -13.05 3.36 -1.98
N TYR A 325 -12.29 2.61 -1.16
CA TYR A 325 -11.05 3.12 -0.59
C TYR A 325 -9.97 3.36 -1.64
N PRO A 326 -9.59 2.37 -2.48
CA PRO A 326 -8.55 2.58 -3.48
C PRO A 326 -8.92 3.68 -4.48
N GLY A 327 -10.17 3.76 -4.93
CA GLY A 327 -10.58 4.82 -5.86
C GLY A 327 -10.58 6.21 -5.23
N ALA A 328 -11.05 6.36 -3.97
CA ALA A 328 -10.93 7.63 -3.24
C ALA A 328 -9.46 8.06 -3.06
N ILE A 329 -8.58 7.12 -2.73
CA ILE A 329 -7.13 7.37 -2.63
C ILE A 329 -6.59 7.85 -3.99
N ILE A 330 -6.95 7.20 -5.10
CA ILE A 330 -6.51 7.61 -6.44
C ILE A 330 -6.92 9.04 -6.75
N PHE A 331 -8.16 9.45 -6.44
CA PHE A 331 -8.59 10.84 -6.66
C PHE A 331 -7.72 11.83 -5.88
N VAL A 332 -7.37 11.52 -4.63
CA VAL A 332 -6.48 12.36 -3.83
C VAL A 332 -5.05 12.38 -4.40
N LEU A 333 -4.51 11.23 -4.83
CA LEU A 333 -3.19 11.16 -5.44
C LEU A 333 -3.13 11.96 -6.76
N LEU A 334 -4.16 11.84 -7.60
CA LEU A 334 -4.28 12.63 -8.83
C LEU A 334 -4.37 14.13 -8.52
N TYR A 335 -5.10 14.51 -7.46
CA TYR A 335 -5.14 15.90 -7.01
C TYR A 335 -3.76 16.43 -6.65
N TYR A 336 -2.96 15.68 -5.88
CA TYR A 336 -1.57 16.04 -5.58
C TYR A 336 -0.76 16.19 -6.86
N ILE A 337 -0.83 15.22 -7.80
CA ILE A 337 -0.03 15.20 -9.03
C ILE A 337 -0.33 16.41 -9.93
N LEU A 338 -1.62 16.79 -10.06
CA LEU A 338 -2.08 17.81 -11.01
C LEU A 338 -1.96 19.25 -10.47
N ARG A 339 -1.97 19.46 -9.15
CA ARG A 339 -1.91 20.79 -8.53
C ARG A 339 -0.47 21.31 -8.40
N THR A 340 0.04 21.83 -9.52
CA THR A 340 1.41 22.38 -9.63
C THR A 340 1.63 23.66 -8.81
N ASP A 341 0.55 24.40 -8.53
CA ASP A 341 0.51 25.66 -7.80
C ASP A 341 0.69 25.48 -6.29
N LYS A 342 0.26 24.34 -5.74
CA LYS A 342 0.21 24.11 -4.28
C LYS A 342 1.27 23.16 -3.76
N TYR A 343 1.70 22.19 -4.57
CA TYR A 343 2.55 21.10 -4.09
C TYR A 343 3.92 21.09 -4.74
N THR A 344 4.92 20.81 -3.92
CA THR A 344 6.31 20.69 -4.36
C THR A 344 6.50 19.48 -5.27
N THR A 345 7.53 19.52 -6.11
CA THR A 345 7.93 18.41 -6.98
C THR A 345 8.03 17.08 -6.22
N GLN A 346 8.51 17.11 -4.98
CA GLN A 346 8.68 15.93 -4.15
C GLN A 346 7.33 15.31 -3.75
N ILE A 347 6.37 16.09 -3.23
CA ILE A 347 5.04 15.58 -2.86
C ILE A 347 4.32 14.98 -4.07
N ARG A 348 4.42 15.66 -5.22
CA ARG A 348 3.85 15.19 -6.50
C ARG A 348 4.47 13.87 -6.95
N THR A 349 5.77 13.72 -6.76
CA THR A 349 6.52 12.50 -7.09
C THR A 349 6.16 11.36 -6.14
N ILE A 350 6.01 11.63 -4.84
CA ILE A 350 5.52 10.65 -3.85
C ILE A 350 4.13 10.15 -4.24
N ALA A 351 3.24 11.06 -4.65
CA ALA A 351 1.90 10.68 -5.11
C ALA A 351 1.94 9.80 -6.37
N CYS A 352 2.84 10.11 -7.31
CA CYS A 352 3.07 9.30 -8.51
C CYS A 352 3.61 7.90 -8.17
N ILE A 353 4.61 7.79 -7.29
CA ILE A 353 5.12 6.52 -6.77
C ILE A 353 3.99 5.69 -6.15
N SER A 354 3.19 6.33 -5.28
CA SER A 354 2.07 5.67 -4.62
C SER A 354 1.01 5.16 -5.61
N LEU A 355 0.75 5.90 -6.68
CA LEU A 355 -0.23 5.50 -7.71
C LEU A 355 0.26 4.25 -8.46
N VAL A 356 1.54 4.21 -8.83
CA VAL A 356 2.14 3.04 -9.47
C VAL A 356 2.09 1.82 -8.54
N PHE A 357 2.43 1.97 -7.26
CA PHE A 357 2.35 0.88 -6.28
C PHE A 357 0.95 0.31 -6.10
N LEU A 358 -0.04 1.18 -6.04
CA LEU A 358 -1.42 0.77 -5.86
C LEU A 358 -1.87 -0.18 -6.97
N TYR A 359 -1.57 0.16 -8.22
CA TYR A 359 -1.88 -0.70 -9.35
C TYR A 359 -0.96 -1.91 -9.42
N ALA A 360 0.35 -1.75 -9.29
CA ALA A 360 1.30 -2.86 -9.43
C ALA A 360 1.04 -3.99 -8.40
N ALA A 361 0.65 -3.64 -7.16
CA ALA A 361 0.31 -4.62 -6.13
C ALA A 361 -0.98 -5.41 -6.42
N SER A 362 -1.88 -4.89 -7.25
CA SER A 362 -3.18 -5.52 -7.54
C SER A 362 -3.13 -6.67 -8.54
N PHE A 363 -2.04 -6.75 -9.31
CA PHE A 363 -1.95 -7.72 -10.40
C PHE A 363 -1.60 -9.15 -9.93
N GLY A 364 -2.11 -10.10 -10.72
CA GLY A 364 -1.76 -11.52 -10.70
C GLY A 364 -2.15 -12.28 -9.44
N SER A 365 -3.35 -12.05 -8.96
CA SER A 365 -4.11 -13.08 -8.25
C SER A 365 -5.59 -12.92 -8.59
N ASP A 366 -6.36 -14.00 -8.42
CA ASP A 366 -7.80 -14.03 -8.69
C ASP A 366 -8.61 -13.08 -7.78
N ASN A 367 -8.02 -12.63 -6.67
CA ASN A 367 -8.59 -11.60 -5.81
C ASN A 367 -8.64 -10.18 -6.42
N GLY A 368 -8.02 -9.96 -7.60
CA GLY A 368 -8.09 -8.72 -8.37
C GLY A 368 -7.82 -7.47 -7.53
N ILE A 369 -8.77 -6.53 -7.53
CA ILE A 369 -8.61 -5.23 -6.86
C ILE A 369 -8.41 -5.33 -5.34
N ARG A 370 -8.82 -6.43 -4.70
CA ARG A 370 -8.66 -6.62 -3.26
C ARG A 370 -7.20 -6.53 -2.84
N ASN A 371 -6.28 -6.95 -3.73
CA ASN A 371 -4.85 -6.87 -3.48
C ASN A 371 -4.27 -5.45 -3.54
N MET A 372 -5.04 -4.44 -3.96
CA MET A 372 -4.61 -3.04 -3.86
C MET A 372 -4.30 -2.64 -2.41
N ILE A 373 -4.86 -3.34 -1.41
CA ILE A 373 -4.53 -3.13 0.00
C ILE A 373 -3.03 -3.31 0.32
N PHE A 374 -2.30 -4.07 -0.48
CA PHE A 374 -0.85 -4.23 -0.31
C PHE A 374 -0.06 -3.05 -0.91
N GLY A 375 -0.70 -2.20 -1.72
CA GLY A 375 -0.12 -1.00 -2.32
C GLY A 375 -0.53 0.33 -1.65
N ILE A 376 -1.47 0.33 -0.70
CA ILE A 376 -1.97 1.58 -0.08
C ILE A 376 -1.07 2.17 1.01
N TRP A 377 0.03 1.51 1.39
CA TRP A 377 0.91 1.94 2.50
C TRP A 377 1.44 3.37 2.37
N LEU A 378 1.58 3.89 1.15
CA LEU A 378 1.95 5.28 0.91
C LEU A 378 0.73 6.16 0.60
N GLY A 379 -0.28 5.62 -0.09
CA GLY A 379 -1.42 6.39 -0.59
C GLY A 379 -2.47 6.70 0.47
N LEU A 380 -2.80 5.76 1.35
CA LEU A 380 -3.74 5.98 2.44
C LEU A 380 -3.25 7.04 3.45
N PRO A 381 -2.00 7.04 3.94
CA PRO A 381 -1.56 8.10 4.83
C PRO A 381 -1.55 9.46 4.12
N MET A 382 -1.18 9.53 2.84
CA MET A 382 -1.32 10.78 2.06
C MET A 382 -2.77 11.26 1.93
N ALA A 383 -3.73 10.33 1.78
CA ALA A 383 -5.15 10.67 1.73
C ALA A 383 -5.68 11.16 3.09
N ILE A 384 -5.26 10.55 4.18
CA ILE A 384 -5.62 11.00 5.54
C ILE A 384 -4.99 12.37 5.82
N LEU A 385 -3.71 12.56 5.51
CA LEU A 385 -3.01 13.84 5.63
C LEU A 385 -3.66 14.94 4.79
N PHE A 386 -4.11 14.59 3.58
CA PHE A 386 -4.90 15.49 2.75
C PHE A 386 -6.16 15.97 3.48
N LEU A 387 -6.92 15.05 4.10
CA LEU A 387 -8.13 15.41 4.86
C LEU A 387 -7.83 16.25 6.11
N LEU A 388 -6.70 16.00 6.77
CA LEU A 388 -6.28 16.71 7.98
C LEU A 388 -5.74 18.12 7.68
N GLN A 389 -5.11 18.31 6.52
CA GLN A 389 -4.47 19.57 6.15
C GLN A 389 -5.27 20.40 5.16
N ALA A 390 -6.27 19.81 4.50
CA ALA A 390 -6.97 20.45 3.41
C ALA A 390 -7.50 21.81 3.84
N GLN A 391 -6.83 22.85 3.35
CA GLN A 391 -7.51 24.08 3.02
C GLN A 391 -8.57 23.72 1.97
N PRO A 392 -9.78 24.27 2.07
CA PRO A 392 -10.85 23.95 1.13
C PRO A 392 -10.35 24.00 -0.32
N ILE A 393 -10.60 22.93 -1.09
CA ILE A 393 -10.22 22.89 -2.51
C ILE A 393 -10.95 24.05 -3.20
N GLU A 394 -10.28 24.91 -3.96
CA GLU A 394 -10.94 26.05 -4.64
C GLU A 394 -12.19 25.65 -5.43
N PHE A 395 -12.20 24.45 -6.00
CA PHE A 395 -13.38 23.88 -6.65
C PHE A 395 -14.54 23.68 -5.66
N PHE A 396 -14.24 23.12 -4.48
CA PHE A 396 -15.20 23.04 -3.39
C PHE A 396 -15.56 24.42 -2.83
N GLU A 397 -14.67 25.40 -2.79
CA GLU A 397 -15.03 26.77 -2.36
C GLU A 397 -16.04 27.44 -3.29
N ARG A 398 -16.01 27.11 -4.59
CA ARG A 398 -16.99 27.61 -5.56
C ARG A 398 -18.39 27.02 -5.39
N ILE A 399 -18.51 25.84 -4.77
CA ILE A 399 -19.76 25.06 -4.70
C ILE A 399 -20.27 24.94 -3.25
N LEU A 400 -19.36 24.89 -2.28
CA LEU A 400 -19.59 24.61 -0.87
C LEU A 400 -19.20 25.81 -0.01
N THR A 401 -20.04 26.10 0.98
CA THR A 401 -19.69 27.05 2.03
C THR A 401 -18.53 26.51 2.88
N PRO A 402 -17.69 27.37 3.49
CA PRO A 402 -16.60 26.92 4.37
C PRO A 402 -17.07 25.98 5.49
N GLN A 403 -18.28 26.21 6.01
CA GLN A 403 -18.92 25.33 6.99
C GLN A 403 -19.20 23.93 6.43
N SER A 404 -19.69 23.83 5.19
CA SER A 404 -19.93 22.55 4.52
C SER A 404 -18.63 21.79 4.28
N ILE A 405 -17.53 22.49 3.94
CA ILE A 405 -16.24 21.85 3.70
C ILE A 405 -15.65 21.28 5.00
N ALA A 406 -15.70 22.05 6.09
CA ALA A 406 -15.31 21.56 7.41
C ALA A 406 -16.15 20.35 7.84
N PHE A 407 -17.44 20.31 7.46
CA PHE A 407 -18.32 19.18 7.73
C PHE A 407 -17.93 17.94 6.92
N VAL A 408 -17.66 18.09 5.61
CA VAL A 408 -17.16 17.00 4.75
C VAL A 408 -15.91 16.37 5.37
N GLN A 409 -14.92 17.20 5.75
CA GLN A 409 -13.68 16.71 6.36
C GLN A 409 -13.94 15.90 7.63
N LYS A 410 -14.76 16.43 8.54
CA LYS A 410 -15.13 15.73 9.79
C LYS A 410 -15.86 14.42 9.50
N LEU A 411 -16.79 14.41 8.55
CA LEU A 411 -17.57 13.23 8.21
C LEU A 411 -16.68 12.15 7.58
N VAL A 412 -15.84 12.50 6.59
CA VAL A 412 -14.92 11.54 5.95
C VAL A 412 -13.94 11.01 6.98
N LEU A 413 -13.32 11.87 7.79
CA LEU A 413 -12.37 11.43 8.81
C LEU A 413 -13.06 10.52 9.85
N SER A 414 -14.30 10.84 10.23
CA SER A 414 -15.08 9.98 11.15
C SER A 414 -15.40 8.63 10.51
N ILE A 415 -15.78 8.58 9.24
CA ILE A 415 -15.98 7.33 8.49
C ILE A 415 -14.68 6.51 8.48
N VAL A 416 -13.54 7.13 8.16
CA VAL A 416 -12.24 6.46 8.15
C VAL A 416 -11.89 5.93 9.54
N ILE A 417 -12.00 6.75 10.59
CA ILE A 417 -11.70 6.34 11.97
C ILE A 417 -12.63 5.22 12.43
N VAL A 418 -13.95 5.39 12.31
CA VAL A 418 -14.95 4.40 12.75
C VAL A 418 -14.77 3.11 12.00
N SER A 419 -14.66 3.16 10.67
CA SER A 419 -14.44 1.95 9.89
C SER A 419 -13.12 1.28 10.24
N THR A 420 -12.03 2.03 10.41
CA THR A 420 -10.72 1.51 10.80
C THR A 420 -10.75 0.87 12.19
N LEU A 421 -11.42 1.48 13.16
CA LEU A 421 -11.58 0.92 14.50
C LEU A 421 -12.40 -0.37 14.49
N ILE A 422 -13.56 -0.38 13.82
CA ILE A 422 -14.39 -1.58 13.77
C ILE A 422 -13.69 -2.69 12.95
N ILE A 423 -12.93 -2.32 11.91
CA ILE A 423 -12.04 -3.22 11.17
C ILE A 423 -10.98 -3.81 12.11
N ALA A 424 -10.32 -3.00 12.92
CA ALA A 424 -9.24 -3.42 13.82
C ALA A 424 -9.68 -4.39 14.92
N PHE A 425 -10.92 -4.28 15.41
CA PHE A 425 -11.41 -5.03 16.59
C PHE A 425 -12.40 -6.17 16.27
N ARG A 426 -12.64 -6.46 14.99
CA ARG A 426 -13.37 -7.65 14.55
C ARG A 426 -12.39 -8.63 13.94
#